data_AF-A0A0G2DUP9-F1
#
_entry.id   AF-A0A0G2DUP9-F1
#
_cell.length_a   1.000
_cell.length_b   1.000
_cell.length_c   1.000
_cell.angle_alpha   90.00
_cell.angle_beta   90.00
_cell.angle_gamma   90.00
#
_symmetry.space_group_name_H-M   'P 1'
#
loop_
_entity.id
_entity.type
_entity.pdbx_description
1 polymer ?
#
loop_
_entity_poly.entity_id
_entity_poly.type
_entity_poly.pdbx_seq_one_letter_code
_entity_poly.pdbx_strand_id
1 'polypeptide(L)'
;MSQILRPLRANLGTVAAVGVGAGLIYAYAKPKPPTVFGGFFNPQYLRLESVEEVTHNMKRLRFAFPNPDDVSGLPLTSSLLTLSTPSSRTLPVLRPYTPTTTPSTRGHLDLLIKHYPGGAASPYLHSLAPGDALLFLAAIPGYRWSPNAW
;
A
#
# COMPACT_ATOMS: atom_id res chain seq x y z
N MET A 1 33.34 -3.78 56.49
CA MET A 1 32.09 -4.42 56.03
C MET A 1 32.23 -4.65 54.52
N SER A 2 32.73 -5.82 54.12
CA SER A 2 32.99 -6.16 52.71
C SER A 2 31.86 -7.05 52.21
N GLN A 3 31.03 -6.54 51.29
CA GLN A 3 30.05 -7.36 50.57
C GLN A 3 30.75 -8.06 49.41
N ILE A 4 30.88 -9.38 49.55
CA ILE A 4 31.41 -10.29 48.53
C ILE A 4 30.37 -10.41 47.41
N LEU A 5 30.68 -9.86 46.23
CA LEU A 5 29.96 -10.12 44.98
C LEU A 5 30.15 -11.59 44.59
N ARG A 6 29.09 -12.39 44.67
CA ARG A 6 29.08 -13.76 44.12
C ARG A 6 28.88 -13.69 42.61
N PRO A 7 29.73 -14.36 41.79
CA PRO A 7 29.53 -14.39 40.35
C PRO A 7 28.28 -15.20 40.02
N LEU A 8 27.34 -14.59 39.31
CA LEU A 8 26.13 -15.25 38.82
C LEU A 8 26.56 -16.31 37.80
N ARG A 9 26.52 -17.59 38.18
CA ARG A 9 26.72 -18.71 37.25
C ARG A 9 25.41 -18.96 36.51
N ALA A 10 25.30 -18.41 35.31
CA ALA A 10 24.21 -18.76 34.40
C ALA A 10 24.43 -20.22 33.94
N ASN A 11 23.51 -21.12 34.31
CA ASN A 11 23.54 -22.49 33.83
C ASN A 11 23.17 -22.52 32.34
N LEU A 12 23.90 -23.31 31.56
CA LEU A 12 23.73 -23.40 30.10
C LEU A 12 22.27 -23.70 29.68
N GLY A 13 21.55 -24.50 30.50
CA GLY A 13 20.13 -24.80 30.28
C GLY A 13 19.20 -23.58 30.40
N THR A 14 19.52 -22.60 31.25
CA THR A 14 18.73 -21.36 31.41
C THR A 14 18.91 -20.44 30.21
N VAL A 15 20.13 -20.34 29.67
CA VAL A 15 20.43 -19.54 28.46
C VAL A 15 19.72 -20.14 27.24
N ALA A 16 19.72 -21.47 27.11
CA ALA A 16 19.03 -22.17 26.02
C ALA A 16 17.51 -21.96 26.07
N ALA A 17 16.88 -22.08 27.25
CA ALA A 17 15.43 -21.89 27.40
C ALA A 17 14.97 -20.46 27.08
N VAL A 18 15.73 -19.44 27.48
CA VAL A 18 15.43 -18.04 27.16
C VAL A 18 15.58 -17.76 25.66
N GLY A 19 16.64 -18.30 25.02
CA GLY A 19 16.85 -18.17 23.58
C GLY A 19 15.73 -18.80 22.74
N VAL A 20 15.29 -20.01 23.10
CA VAL A 20 14.16 -20.70 22.44
C VAL A 20 12.85 -19.93 22.67
N GLY A 21 12.58 -19.50 23.90
CA GLY A 21 11.38 -18.73 24.23
C GLY A 21 11.30 -17.41 23.46
N ALA A 22 12.40 -16.64 23.43
CA ALA A 22 12.47 -15.39 22.67
C ALA A 22 12.33 -15.62 21.16
N GLY A 23 12.96 -16.68 20.62
CA GLY A 23 12.84 -17.05 19.20
C GLY A 23 11.41 -17.43 18.80
N LEU A 24 10.71 -18.20 19.65
CA LEU A 24 9.30 -18.57 19.43
C LEU A 24 8.38 -17.35 19.51
N ILE A 25 8.58 -16.46 20.49
CA ILE A 25 7.82 -15.20 20.60
C ILE A 25 8.04 -14.33 19.36
N TYR A 26 9.28 -14.17 18.92
CA TYR A 26 9.61 -13.38 17.72
C TYR A 26 9.01 -13.98 16.44
N ALA A 27 9.09 -15.31 16.27
CA ALA A 27 8.50 -16.00 15.14
C ALA A 27 6.96 -15.92 15.14
N TYR A 28 6.34 -15.92 16.32
CA TYR A 28 4.89 -15.75 16.49
C TYR A 28 4.44 -14.30 16.30
N ALA A 29 5.23 -13.34 16.78
CA ALA A 29 4.93 -11.91 16.74
C ALA A 29 5.37 -11.23 15.43
N LYS A 30 5.56 -11.96 14.33
CA LYS A 30 5.95 -11.37 13.05
C LYS A 30 5.01 -10.20 12.72
N PRO A 31 5.50 -8.95 12.68
CA PRO A 31 4.65 -7.81 12.44
C PRO A 31 4.01 -7.95 11.06
N LYS A 32 2.69 -7.70 10.98
CA LYS A 32 2.03 -7.61 9.67
C LYS A 32 2.71 -6.50 8.87
N PRO A 33 2.93 -6.69 7.55
CA PRO A 33 3.46 -5.64 6.71
C PRO A 33 2.58 -4.39 6.86
N PRO A 34 3.16 -3.18 6.94
CA PRO A 34 2.38 -1.97 7.08
C PRO A 34 1.47 -1.81 5.87
N THR A 35 0.25 -1.35 6.10
CA THR A 35 -0.76 -1.18 5.05
C THR A 35 -0.91 0.30 4.72
N VAL A 36 -0.87 0.65 3.44
CA VAL A 36 -1.04 2.04 3.00
C VAL A 36 -2.46 2.55 3.21
N PHE A 37 -3.47 1.75 2.84
CA PHE A 37 -4.87 2.13 2.94
C PHE A 37 -5.55 1.42 4.12
N GLY A 38 -5.30 1.92 5.33
CA GLY A 38 -5.99 1.47 6.55
C GLY A 38 -7.38 2.10 6.69
N GLY A 39 -8.45 1.32 6.52
CA GLY A 39 -9.83 1.79 6.70
C GLY A 39 -10.45 2.49 5.48
N PHE A 40 -11.71 2.91 5.60
CA PHE A 40 -12.47 3.51 4.48
C PHE A 40 -11.93 4.89 4.09
N PHE A 41 -11.79 5.80 5.06
CA PHE A 41 -11.35 7.18 4.84
C PHE A 41 -9.96 7.39 5.44
N ASN A 42 -8.94 7.16 4.61
CA ASN A 42 -7.54 7.37 4.95
C ASN A 42 -6.84 8.03 3.76
N PRO A 43 -6.85 9.37 3.66
CA PRO A 43 -6.29 10.08 2.52
C PRO A 43 -4.78 9.88 2.42
N GLN A 44 -4.30 9.46 1.26
CA GLN A 44 -2.87 9.21 0.99
C GLN A 44 -2.44 9.92 -0.29
N TYR A 45 -1.38 10.71 -0.21
CA TYR A 45 -0.67 11.21 -1.39
C TYR A 45 0.39 10.19 -1.77
N LEU A 46 0.24 9.54 -2.93
CA LEU A 46 1.27 8.66 -3.44
C LEU A 46 1.98 9.32 -4.61
N ARG A 47 3.30 9.21 -4.62
CA ARG A 47 4.16 9.71 -5.69
C ARG A 47 4.10 8.77 -6.88
N LEU A 48 3.93 9.33 -8.07
CA LEU A 48 4.09 8.63 -9.34
C LEU A 48 5.57 8.29 -9.54
N GLU A 49 5.90 7.01 -9.48
CA GLU A 49 7.24 6.49 -9.68
C GLU A 49 7.58 6.36 -11.16
N SER A 50 6.66 5.81 -11.95
CA SER A 50 6.87 5.60 -13.38
C SER A 50 5.57 5.63 -14.18
N VAL A 51 5.73 5.90 -15.48
CA VAL A 51 4.65 5.90 -16.47
C VAL A 51 5.08 5.00 -17.61
N GLU A 52 4.23 4.04 -17.95
CA GLU A 52 4.42 3.14 -19.09
C GLU A 52 3.27 3.35 -20.08
N GLU A 53 3.60 3.58 -21.35
CA GLU A 53 2.61 3.59 -22.43
C GLU A 53 2.32 2.14 -22.85
N VAL A 54 1.11 1.66 -22.56
CA VAL A 54 0.69 0.28 -22.80
C VAL A 54 0.07 0.13 -24.18
N THR A 55 -0.69 1.15 -24.61
CA THR A 55 -1.26 1.26 -25.96
C THR A 55 -1.31 2.74 -26.36
N HIS A 56 -1.71 3.02 -27.61
CA HIS A 56 -1.93 4.38 -28.12
C HIS A 56 -2.83 5.28 -27.26
N ASN A 57 -3.62 4.72 -26.34
CA ASN A 57 -4.47 5.48 -25.43
C ASN A 57 -4.53 4.92 -24.01
N MET A 58 -3.63 4.02 -23.62
CA MET A 58 -3.59 3.49 -22.25
C MET A 58 -2.21 3.69 -21.65
N LYS A 59 -2.19 4.27 -20.45
CA LYS A 59 -0.98 4.39 -19.63
C LYS A 59 -1.13 3.57 -18.37
N ARG A 60 -0.08 2.87 -17.97
CA ARG A 60 0.08 2.34 -16.62
C ARG A 60 0.83 3.37 -15.79
N LEU A 61 0.22 3.78 -14.68
CA LEU A 61 0.75 4.73 -13.72
C LEU A 61 1.12 3.96 -12.46
N ARG A 62 2.41 3.89 -12.13
CA ARG A 62 2.91 3.22 -10.93
C ARG A 62 3.10 4.22 -9.80
N PHE A 63 2.37 4.04 -8.71
CA PHE A 63 2.47 4.88 -7.53
C PHE A 63 3.26 4.15 -6.44
N ALA A 64 4.37 4.76 -6.01
CA ALA A 64 5.18 4.22 -4.93
C ALA A 64 4.50 4.39 -3.58
N PHE A 65 4.59 3.37 -2.75
CA PHE A 65 4.22 3.46 -1.33
C PHE A 65 5.30 4.19 -0.54
N PRO A 66 4.96 4.71 0.66
CA PRO A 66 5.94 5.37 1.52
C PRO A 66 7.12 4.47 1.87
N ASN A 67 6.88 3.17 2.12
CA ASN A 67 7.93 2.19 2.35
C ASN A 67 7.90 1.05 1.30
N PRO A 68 9.07 0.55 0.85
CA PRO A 68 9.15 -0.55 -0.12
C PRO A 68 8.51 -1.86 0.33
N ASP A 69 8.41 -2.08 1.64
CA ASP A 69 7.83 -3.29 2.23
C ASP A 69 6.32 -3.19 2.50
N ASP A 70 5.73 -2.00 2.33
CA ASP A 70 4.30 -1.79 2.53
C ASP A 70 3.50 -2.55 1.48
N VAL A 71 2.29 -2.96 1.85
CA VAL A 71 1.27 -3.45 0.92
C VAL A 71 0.09 -2.50 0.90
N SER A 72 -0.78 -2.61 -0.11
CA SER A 72 -1.92 -1.69 -0.21
C SER A 72 -2.87 -1.78 1.00
N GLY A 73 -3.07 -2.98 1.55
CA GLY A 73 -4.08 -3.24 2.58
C GLY A 73 -5.51 -3.35 2.04
N LEU A 74 -5.69 -3.25 0.72
CA LEU A 74 -6.99 -3.31 0.08
C LEU A 74 -7.47 -4.76 -0.03
N PRO A 75 -8.72 -5.06 0.37
CA PRO A 75 -9.36 -6.34 0.02
C PRO A 75 -9.39 -6.54 -1.50
N LEU A 76 -9.41 -7.81 -1.94
CA LEU A 76 -9.60 -8.14 -3.35
C LEU A 76 -10.85 -7.45 -3.90
N THR A 77 -10.77 -6.94 -5.14
CA THR A 77 -11.82 -6.18 -5.85
C THR A 77 -12.13 -4.76 -5.34
N SER A 78 -11.35 -4.23 -4.38
CA SER A 78 -11.54 -2.85 -3.90
C SER A 78 -11.09 -1.81 -4.93
N SER A 79 -11.71 -0.63 -4.87
CA SER A 79 -11.32 0.54 -5.67
C SER A 79 -10.81 1.66 -4.77
N LEU A 80 -9.96 2.53 -5.30
CA LEU A 80 -9.49 3.73 -4.64
C LEU A 80 -10.15 4.96 -5.24
N LEU A 81 -10.71 5.82 -4.40
CA LEU A 81 -11.26 7.10 -4.80
C LEU A 81 -10.13 8.12 -4.98
N THR A 82 -9.81 8.46 -6.22
CA THR A 82 -8.81 9.47 -6.54
C THR A 82 -9.43 10.86 -6.60
N LEU A 83 -8.67 11.88 -6.21
CA LEU A 83 -9.00 13.28 -6.40
C LEU A 83 -8.01 13.90 -7.38
N SER A 84 -8.51 14.41 -8.49
CA SER A 84 -7.74 15.12 -9.52
C SER A 84 -8.17 16.57 -9.61
N THR A 85 -7.24 17.46 -9.92
CA THR A 85 -7.49 18.90 -10.09
C THR A 85 -7.04 19.36 -11.49
N PRO A 86 -7.78 19.00 -12.56
CA PRO A 86 -7.44 19.44 -13.90
C PRO A 86 -7.55 20.96 -14.03
N SER A 87 -6.55 21.63 -14.62
CA SER A 87 -6.56 23.09 -14.86
C SER A 87 -7.74 23.56 -15.72
N SER A 88 -8.36 22.65 -16.48
CA SER A 88 -9.53 22.92 -17.31
C SER A 88 -10.85 22.97 -16.54
N ARG A 89 -10.84 22.74 -15.22
CA ARG A 89 -12.05 22.78 -14.38
C ARG A 89 -11.84 23.56 -13.09
N THR A 90 -12.92 24.20 -12.65
CA THR A 90 -12.97 24.93 -11.38
C THR A 90 -13.08 24.01 -10.16
N LEU A 91 -13.72 22.84 -10.32
CA LEU A 91 -13.96 21.89 -9.23
C LEU A 91 -13.08 20.65 -9.36
N PRO A 92 -12.62 20.06 -8.23
CA PRO A 92 -11.90 18.81 -8.25
C PRO A 92 -12.79 17.67 -8.77
N VAL A 93 -12.16 16.71 -9.43
CA VAL A 93 -12.82 15.53 -10.00
C VAL A 93 -12.46 14.31 -9.17
N LEU A 94 -13.50 13.68 -8.61
CA LEU A 94 -13.39 12.41 -7.88
C LEU A 94 -13.73 11.23 -8.80
N ARG A 95 -12.85 10.24 -8.89
CA ARG A 95 -13.10 9.01 -9.66
C ARG A 95 -12.54 7.78 -8.95
N PRO A 96 -13.31 6.68 -8.84
CA PRO A 96 -12.80 5.41 -8.35
C PRO A 96 -11.98 4.71 -9.44
N TYR A 97 -10.84 4.13 -9.05
CA TYR A 97 -10.04 3.25 -9.90
C TYR A 97 -9.65 1.99 -9.13
N THR A 98 -9.78 0.83 -9.75
CA THR A 98 -9.33 -0.44 -9.18
C THR A 98 -7.87 -0.66 -9.57
N PRO A 99 -6.94 -0.83 -8.62
CA PRO A 99 -5.56 -1.17 -8.93
C PRO A 99 -5.46 -2.48 -9.70
N THR A 100 -4.51 -2.57 -10.63
CA THR A 100 -4.23 -3.81 -11.36
C THR A 100 -3.20 -4.70 -10.67
N THR A 101 -2.55 -4.19 -9.62
CA THR A 101 -1.66 -4.95 -8.73
C THR A 101 -2.45 -5.82 -7.77
N THR A 102 -1.87 -6.95 -7.36
CA THR A 102 -2.48 -7.81 -6.35
C THR A 102 -2.42 -7.18 -4.95
N PRO A 103 -3.33 -7.52 -4.02
CA PRO A 103 -3.25 -7.04 -2.64
C PRO A 103 -1.94 -7.34 -1.90
N SER A 104 -1.20 -8.36 -2.33
CA SER A 104 0.10 -8.76 -1.76
C SER A 104 1.31 -8.07 -2.41
N THR A 105 1.09 -7.24 -3.44
CA THR A 105 2.17 -6.48 -4.09
C THR A 105 2.78 -5.50 -3.08
N ARG A 106 4.12 -5.49 -3.01
CA ARG A 106 4.88 -4.62 -2.10
C ARG A 106 5.40 -3.36 -2.79
N GLY A 107 5.46 -2.28 -2.03
CA GLY A 107 6.15 -1.04 -2.39
C GLY A 107 5.46 -0.15 -3.44
N HIS A 108 4.43 -0.64 -4.14
CA HIS A 108 3.71 0.14 -5.13
C HIS A 108 2.30 -0.39 -5.40
N LEU A 109 1.49 0.45 -6.06
CA LEU A 109 0.28 0.04 -6.77
C LEU A 109 0.33 0.56 -8.21
N ASP A 110 -0.32 -0.14 -9.12
CA ASP A 110 -0.46 0.29 -10.52
C ASP A 110 -1.92 0.61 -10.85
N LEU A 111 -2.15 1.74 -11.52
CA LEU A 111 -3.41 2.07 -12.17
C LEU A 111 -3.24 1.99 -13.70
N LEU A 112 -4.12 1.26 -14.37
CA LEU A 112 -4.19 1.25 -15.84
C LEU A 112 -5.29 2.20 -16.31
N ILE A 113 -4.90 3.32 -16.90
CA ILE A 113 -5.80 4.43 -17.24
C ILE A 113 -5.90 4.59 -18.75
N LYS A 114 -7.11 4.46 -19.29
CA LYS A 114 -7.41 4.81 -20.67
C LYS A 114 -7.66 6.31 -20.82
N HIS A 115 -7.07 6.93 -21.84
CA HIS A 115 -7.28 8.30 -22.22
C HIS A 115 -8.62 8.44 -22.95
N TYR A 116 -9.52 9.23 -22.36
CA TYR A 116 -10.72 9.71 -23.03
C TYR A 116 -10.54 11.19 -23.36
N PRO A 117 -10.50 11.58 -24.64
CA PRO A 117 -10.55 12.98 -25.04
C PRO A 117 -11.78 13.68 -24.43
N GLY A 118 -11.58 14.86 -23.82
CA GLY A 118 -12.64 15.55 -23.08
C GLY A 118 -13.06 14.90 -21.75
N GLY A 119 -12.43 13.79 -21.38
CA GLY A 119 -12.71 13.06 -20.14
C GLY A 119 -12.47 13.89 -18.88
N ALA A 120 -13.10 13.49 -17.77
CA ALA A 120 -13.03 14.28 -16.56
C ALA A 120 -11.66 14.20 -15.86
N ALA A 121 -11.24 12.99 -15.51
CA ALA A 121 -9.96 12.76 -14.85
C ALA A 121 -8.89 12.23 -15.81
N SER A 122 -9.28 11.50 -16.87
CA SER A 122 -8.32 10.78 -17.72
C SER A 122 -7.27 11.68 -18.39
N PRO A 123 -7.57 12.88 -18.92
CA PRO A 123 -6.54 13.73 -19.52
C PRO A 123 -5.54 14.23 -18.47
N TYR A 124 -6.00 14.57 -17.27
CA TYR A 124 -5.16 14.96 -16.16
C TYR A 124 -4.25 13.82 -15.69
N LEU A 125 -4.79 12.61 -15.52
CA LEU A 125 -3.97 11.44 -15.16
C LEU A 125 -2.94 11.11 -16.24
N HIS A 126 -3.27 11.35 -17.51
CA HIS A 126 -2.34 11.18 -18.64
C HIS A 126 -1.27 12.27 -18.73
N SER A 127 -1.48 13.44 -18.11
CA SER A 127 -0.50 14.52 -18.08
C SER A 127 0.50 14.41 -16.92
N LEU A 128 0.28 13.50 -15.96
CA LEU A 128 1.20 13.29 -14.85
C LEU A 128 2.56 12.76 -15.35
N ALA A 129 3.62 13.23 -14.72
CA ALA A 129 5.00 12.80 -14.95
C ALA A 129 5.57 12.15 -13.67
N PRO A 130 6.57 11.24 -13.80
CA PRO A 130 7.28 10.72 -12.64
C PRO A 130 7.78 11.84 -11.72
N GLY A 131 7.50 11.75 -10.42
CA GLY A 131 7.72 12.85 -9.47
C GLY A 131 6.43 13.50 -8.97
N ASP A 132 5.39 13.55 -9.80
CA ASP A 132 4.10 14.09 -9.40
C ASP A 132 3.43 13.23 -8.33
N ALA A 133 2.39 13.75 -7.68
CA ALA A 133 1.61 13.03 -6.69
C ALA A 133 0.11 13.06 -7.02
N LEU A 134 -0.59 11.99 -6.66
CA LEU A 134 -2.04 11.89 -6.76
C LEU A 134 -2.63 11.64 -5.37
N LEU A 135 -3.73 12.32 -5.06
CA LEU A 135 -4.48 12.08 -3.83
C LEU A 135 -5.42 10.88 -4.00
N PHE A 136 -5.21 9.87 -3.18
CA PHE A 136 -6.10 8.74 -2.97
C PHE A 136 -6.89 8.99 -1.68
N LEU A 137 -8.13 9.45 -1.81
CA LEU A 137 -8.94 9.95 -0.70
C LEU A 137 -9.49 8.84 0.20
N ALA A 138 -9.97 7.75 -0.41
CA ALA A 138 -10.69 6.70 0.29
C ALA A 138 -10.52 5.34 -0.40
N ALA A 139 -10.56 4.27 0.38
CA ALA A 139 -10.66 2.90 -0.10
C ALA A 139 -12.12 2.45 -0.09
N ILE A 140 -12.65 2.11 -1.27
CA ILE A 140 -14.01 1.63 -1.45
C ILE A 140 -13.95 0.09 -1.52
N PRO A 141 -14.44 -0.63 -0.50
CA PRO A 141 -14.39 -2.08 -0.49
C PRO A 141 -15.26 -2.67 -1.60
N GLY A 142 -14.72 -3.65 -2.31
CA GLY A 142 -15.46 -4.43 -3.30
C GLY A 142 -16.17 -5.65 -2.71
N TYR A 143 -16.72 -6.49 -3.59
CA TYR A 143 -17.34 -7.75 -3.21
C TYR A 143 -16.31 -8.73 -2.62
N ARG A 144 -16.57 -9.26 -1.43
CA ARG A 144 -15.72 -10.27 -0.80
C ARG A 144 -15.98 -11.63 -1.43
N TRP A 145 -15.25 -11.92 -2.49
CA TRP A 145 -15.33 -13.21 -3.17
C TRP A 145 -14.94 -14.35 -2.22
N SER A 146 -15.74 -15.42 -2.23
CA SER A 146 -15.45 -16.70 -1.59
C SER A 146 -15.63 -17.82 -2.61
N PRO A 147 -14.76 -18.84 -2.63
CA PRO A 147 -14.98 -20.04 -3.44
C PRO A 147 -16.32 -20.69 -3.12
N ASN A 148 -17.03 -21.16 -4.16
CA ASN A 148 -18.28 -21.94 -4.06
C ASN A 148 -19.42 -21.27 -3.26
N ALA A 149 -19.51 -19.93 -3.31
CA ALA A 149 -20.56 -19.18 -2.63
C ALA A 149 -21.91 -19.12 -3.39
N TRP A 150 -22.13 -20.03 -4.35
CA TRP A 150 -23.29 -20.07 -5.24
C TRP A 150 -23.91 -21.46 -5.26
#